data_AF-A0A9R1W652-F1
#
_entry.id   AF-A0A9R1W652-F1
#
_cell.length_a   1.000
_cell.length_b   1.000
_cell.length_c   1.000
_cell.angle_alpha   90.00
_cell.angle_beta   90.00
_cell.angle_gamma   90.00
#
_symmetry.space_group_name_H-M   'P 1'
#
loop_
_entity.id
_entity.type
_entity.pdbx_description
1 polymer ?
#
loop_
_entity_poly.entity_id
_entity_poly.type
_entity_poly.pdbx_seq_one_letter_code
_entity_poly.pdbx_strand_id
1 'polypeptide(L)'
;MQDTRIKYIPGTMCYKTVLGFIWRTKQSRIPSAEALKTRGVTMDSTICGACNMTVETGDHIVATCTLARDVLRMILYWCGLRKTNFHSVSSIIDYASR
;
A
#
# COMPACT_ATOMS: atom_id res chain seq x y z
N MET A 1 -17.74 -10.28 12.37
CA MET A 1 -16.72 -10.09 13.42
C MET A 1 -15.99 -11.41 13.57
N GLN A 2 -14.78 -11.56 13.03
CA GLN A 2 -14.00 -12.79 13.22
C GLN A 2 -12.55 -12.46 13.57
N ASP A 3 -12.17 -13.08 14.68
CA ASP A 3 -10.97 -13.00 15.50
C ASP A 3 -9.70 -13.28 14.66
N THR A 4 -8.82 -12.28 14.54
CA THR A 4 -7.47 -12.42 13.97
C THR A 4 -6.42 -12.32 15.08
N ARG A 5 -6.36 -13.33 15.95
CA ARG A 5 -5.18 -13.58 16.78
C ARG A 5 -4.00 -14.00 15.90
N ILE A 6 -3.27 -13.00 15.43
CA ILE A 6 -1.96 -13.13 14.81
C ILE A 6 -1.00 -13.72 15.86
N LYS A 7 -0.67 -15.01 15.73
CA LYS A 7 0.31 -15.69 16.58
C LYS A 7 1.66 -14.99 16.47
N TYR A 8 2.21 -14.63 17.62
CA TYR A 8 3.47 -13.92 17.80
C TYR A 8 4.63 -14.89 17.53
N ILE A 9 5.45 -14.63 16.51
CA ILE A 9 6.71 -15.35 16.26
C ILE A 9 7.85 -14.37 16.54
N PRO A 10 8.76 -14.65 17.50
CA PRO A 10 9.83 -13.73 17.87
C PRO A 10 10.86 -13.68 16.74
N GLY A 11 10.97 -12.51 16.07
CA GLY A 11 11.87 -12.25 14.94
C GLY A 11 11.26 -11.40 13.82
N THR A 12 9.93 -11.25 13.76
CA THR A 12 9.20 -10.58 12.68
C THR A 12 8.61 -9.23 13.10
N MET A 13 9.42 -8.32 13.64
CA MET A 13 8.98 -6.98 14.06
C MET A 13 8.82 -5.97 12.89
N CYS A 14 8.41 -6.42 11.69
CA CYS A 14 8.31 -5.55 10.50
C CYS A 14 6.95 -5.58 9.79
N TYR A 15 6.01 -6.48 10.15
CA TYR A 15 4.83 -6.72 9.30
C TYR A 15 3.49 -6.29 9.87
N LYS A 16 3.35 -6.01 11.18
CA LYS A 16 2.04 -5.71 11.78
C LYS A 16 1.43 -4.40 11.28
N THR A 17 2.23 -3.34 11.20
CA THR A 17 1.82 -2.02 10.69
C THR A 17 1.65 -2.03 9.17
N VAL A 18 2.55 -2.71 8.46
CA VAL A 18 2.53 -2.85 6.99
C VAL A 18 1.29 -3.63 6.53
N LEU A 19 0.96 -4.75 7.20
CA LEU A 19 -0.28 -5.49 6.92
C LEU A 19 -1.53 -4.68 7.24
N GLY A 20 -1.53 -3.90 8.32
CA GLY A 20 -2.65 -3.02 8.65
C GLY A 20 -2.89 -1.96 7.56
N PHE A 21 -1.81 -1.42 6.99
CA PHE A 21 -1.88 -0.50 5.87
C PHE A 21 -2.41 -1.18 4.61
N ILE A 22 -1.84 -2.32 4.20
CA ILE A 22 -2.29 -3.12 3.04
C ILE A 22 -3.76 -3.55 3.18
N TRP A 23 -4.19 -3.96 4.38
CA TRP A 23 -5.57 -4.32 4.66
C TRP A 23 -6.54 -3.13 4.55
N ARG A 24 -6.10 -1.93 4.95
CA ARG A 24 -6.86 -0.69 4.73
C ARG A 24 -6.88 -0.29 3.25
N THR A 25 -5.80 -0.54 2.51
CA THR A 25 -5.75 -0.38 1.06
C THR A 25 -6.75 -1.27 0.35
N LYS A 26 -6.81 -2.55 0.74
CA LYS A 26 -7.75 -3.55 0.18
C LYS A 26 -9.22 -3.11 0.31
N GLN A 27 -9.54 -2.35 1.35
CA GLN A 27 -10.89 -1.83 1.58
C GLN A 27 -11.18 -0.52 0.84
N SER A 28 -10.30 -0.07 -0.06
CA SER A 28 -10.40 1.24 -0.74
C SER A 28 -10.60 2.40 0.26
N ARG A 29 -10.04 2.24 1.47
CA ARG A 29 -10.20 3.19 2.57
C ARG A 29 -9.01 4.13 2.71
N ILE A 30 -8.01 4.07 1.82
CA ILE A 30 -6.99 5.10 1.82
C ILE A 30 -7.60 6.38 1.24
N PRO A 31 -7.48 7.50 1.95
CA PRO A 31 -7.85 8.81 1.41
C PRO A 31 -6.84 9.21 0.33
N SER A 32 -6.93 8.62 -0.86
CA SER A 32 -6.21 9.13 -2.03
C SER A 32 -6.90 10.41 -2.51
N ALA A 33 -6.18 11.33 -3.16
CA ALA A 33 -6.78 12.56 -3.65
C ALA A 33 -7.98 12.31 -4.58
N GLU A 34 -7.93 11.27 -5.41
CA GLU A 34 -9.06 10.83 -6.24
C GLU A 34 -10.25 10.34 -5.39
N ALA A 35 -9.98 9.52 -4.36
CA ALA A 35 -11.02 8.99 -3.47
C ALA A 35 -11.66 10.08 -2.60
N LEU A 36 -10.91 11.12 -2.24
CA LEU A 36 -11.43 12.29 -1.54
C LEU A 36 -12.30 13.16 -2.45
N LYS A 37 -11.86 13.39 -3.69
CA LYS A 37 -12.64 14.12 -4.70
C LYS A 37 -13.97 13.45 -5.02
N THR A 38 -13.98 12.13 -5.19
CA THR A 38 -15.23 11.36 -5.42
C THR A 38 -16.20 11.40 -4.23
N ARG A 39 -15.69 11.65 -3.01
CA ARG A 39 -16.51 11.86 -1.80
C ARG A 39 -16.98 13.30 -1.61
N GLY A 40 -16.71 14.18 -2.58
CA GLY A 40 -17.13 15.58 -2.53
C GLY A 40 -16.21 16.48 -1.69
N VAL A 41 -15.02 16.01 -1.31
CA VAL A 41 -14.00 16.87 -0.67
C VAL A 41 -13.33 17.71 -1.76
N THR A 42 -13.34 19.03 -1.59
CA THR A 42 -12.63 19.96 -2.46
C THR A 42 -11.13 19.71 -2.35
N MET A 43 -10.51 19.30 -3.46
CA MET A 43 -9.07 19.09 -3.56
C MET A 43 -8.55 20.02 -4.64
N ASP A 44 -7.52 20.82 -4.32
CA ASP A 44 -6.90 21.75 -5.27
C ASP A 44 -6.22 21.01 -6.42
N SER A 45 -5.74 19.79 -6.17
CA SER A 45 -5.12 18.93 -7.16
C SER A 45 -5.40 17.46 -6.85
N THR A 46 -5.56 16.66 -7.89
CA THR A 46 -5.61 15.19 -7.80
C THR A 46 -4.26 14.54 -8.13
N ILE A 47 -3.22 15.33 -8.39
CA ILE A 47 -1.87 14.84 -8.64
C ILE A 47 -1.26 14.38 -7.31
N CYS A 48 -0.55 13.26 -7.35
CA CYS A 48 0.11 12.70 -6.19
C CYS A 48 1.17 13.66 -5.64
N GLY A 49 1.03 14.06 -4.38
CA GLY A 49 1.99 14.98 -3.74
C GLY A 49 3.38 14.38 -3.53
N ALA A 50 3.51 13.04 -3.57
CA ALA A 50 4.79 12.36 -3.37
C ALA A 50 5.65 12.31 -4.63
N CYS A 51 5.06 12.00 -5.79
CA CYS A 51 5.81 11.90 -7.05
C CYS A 51 5.59 13.10 -7.98
N ASN A 52 4.51 13.86 -7.79
CA ASN A 52 4.08 15.01 -8.58
C ASN A 52 3.96 14.75 -10.10
N MET A 53 3.77 13.49 -10.51
CA MET A 53 3.75 13.09 -11.93
C MET A 53 2.40 12.52 -12.39
N THR A 54 1.67 11.83 -11.51
CA THR A 54 0.45 11.09 -11.88
C THR A 54 -0.65 11.28 -10.85
N VAL A 55 -1.89 10.95 -11.22
CA VAL A 55 -3.06 11.04 -10.34
C VAL A 55 -2.88 10.15 -9.11
N GLU A 56 -3.26 10.68 -7.95
CA GLU A 56 -3.20 9.99 -6.68
C GLU A 56 -4.39 9.02 -6.51
N THR A 57 -4.17 7.79 -6.98
CA THR A 57 -5.09 6.68 -6.79
C THR A 57 -4.61 5.77 -5.65
N GLY A 58 -5.49 4.92 -5.13
CA GLY A 58 -5.14 3.92 -4.09
C GLY A 58 -4.04 2.95 -4.55
N ASP A 59 -4.07 2.53 -5.82
CA ASP A 59 -3.00 1.71 -6.40
C ASP A 59 -1.72 2.51 -6.60
N HIS A 60 -1.82 3.80 -6.93
CA HIS A 60 -0.66 4.64 -7.12
C HIS A 60 0.14 4.80 -5.83
N ILE A 61 -0.50 5.23 -4.74
CA ILE A 61 0.18 5.50 -3.47
C ILE A 61 0.76 4.24 -2.79
N VAL A 62 0.35 3.04 -3.20
CA VAL A 62 0.81 1.79 -2.59
C VAL A 62 1.71 0.95 -3.49
N ALA A 63 1.48 0.97 -4.82
CA ALA A 63 2.17 0.05 -5.74
C ALA A 63 2.95 0.76 -6.86
N THR A 64 2.44 1.86 -7.43
CA THR A 64 3.01 2.43 -8.67
C THR A 64 3.76 3.75 -8.51
N CYS A 65 3.53 4.48 -7.42
CA CYS A 65 4.29 5.68 -7.07
C CYS A 65 5.78 5.33 -6.92
N THR A 66 6.65 6.21 -7.40
CA THR A 66 8.11 6.03 -7.31
C THR A 66 8.55 5.81 -5.87
N LEU A 67 8.08 6.66 -4.95
CA LEU A 67 8.32 6.52 -3.52
C LEU A 67 7.80 5.18 -2.98
N ALA A 68 6.56 4.81 -3.34
CA ALA A 68 5.96 3.56 -2.89
C ALA A 68 6.72 2.32 -3.37
N ARG A 69 7.18 2.34 -4.63
CA ARG A 69 8.00 1.27 -5.23
C ARG A 69 9.32 1.12 -4.49
N ASP A 70 9.98 2.22 -4.14
CA ASP A 70 11.28 2.17 -3.47
C ASP A 70 11.14 1.67 -2.04
N VAL A 71 10.13 2.15 -1.31
CA VAL A 71 9.79 1.62 0.02
C VAL A 71 9.48 0.12 -0.05
N LEU A 72 8.67 -0.31 -1.01
CA LEU A 72 8.29 -1.72 -1.14
C LEU A 72 9.49 -2.60 -1.52
N ARG A 73 10.38 -2.14 -2.39
CA ARG A 73 11.65 -2.84 -2.69
C ARG A 73 12.53 -2.98 -1.46
N MET A 74 12.60 -1.94 -0.63
CA MET A 74 13.37 -1.97 0.62
C MET A 74 12.78 -2.96 1.61
N ILE A 75 11.45 -2.98 1.76
CA ILE A 75 10.74 -3.97 2.59
C ILE A 75 11.00 -5.39 2.08
N LEU A 76 10.82 -5.64 0.78
CA LEU A 76 11.09 -6.96 0.19
C LEU A 76 12.54 -7.39 0.44
N TYR A 77 13.49 -6.47 0.27
CA TYR A 77 14.90 -6.72 0.53
C TYR A 77 15.16 -7.09 2.00
N TRP A 78 14.59 -6.35 2.96
CA TRP A 78 14.70 -6.66 4.39
C TRP A 78 14.06 -8.00 4.75
N CYS A 79 12.99 -8.38 4.06
CA CYS A 79 12.35 -9.68 4.24
C CYS A 79 13.05 -10.83 3.49
N GLY A 80 14.12 -10.57 2.74
CA GLY A 80 14.78 -11.58 1.91
C GLY A 80 13.93 -12.08 0.74
N LEU A 81 12.90 -11.32 0.36
CA LEU A 81 11.96 -11.63 -0.72
C LEU A 81 12.49 -11.14 -2.07
N ARG A 82 12.05 -11.79 -3.15
CA ARG A 82 12.46 -11.41 -4.51
C ARG A 82 11.93 -10.02 -4.85
N LYS A 83 12.79 -9.16 -5.40
CA LYS A 83 12.40 -7.85 -5.91
C LYS A 83 11.40 -8.03 -7.05
N THR A 84 10.19 -7.54 -6.87
CA THR A 84 9.14 -7.51 -7.89
C THR A 84 8.56 -6.10 -8.00
N ASN A 85 8.22 -5.70 -9.22
CA ASN A 85 7.45 -4.48 -9.42
C ASN A 85 5.98 -4.82 -9.39
N PHE A 86 5.21 -4.05 -8.62
CA PHE A 86 3.78 -4.20 -8.53
C PHE A 86 3.09 -3.08 -9.29
N HIS A 87 1.95 -3.42 -9.89
CA HIS A 87 1.13 -2.49 -10.67
C HIS A 87 -0.21 -2.18 -10.01
N SER A 88 -0.58 -2.98 -9.02
CA SER A 88 -1.79 -2.79 -8.23
C SER A 88 -1.60 -3.36 -6.83
N VAL A 89 -2.47 -2.96 -5.91
CA VAL A 89 -2.51 -3.48 -4.55
C VAL A 89 -2.88 -4.96 -4.55
N SER A 90 -3.76 -5.39 -5.46
CA SER A 90 -4.12 -6.80 -5.62
C SER A 90 -2.90 -7.66 -5.91
N SER A 91 -1.99 -7.21 -6.79
CA SER A 91 -0.76 -7.97 -7.09
C SER A 91 0.16 -8.13 -5.87
N ILE A 92 0.16 -7.16 -4.94
CA ILE A 92 0.94 -7.25 -3.70
C ILE A 92 0.31 -8.29 -2.77
N ILE A 93 -1.02 -8.29 -2.67
CA ILE A 93 -1.77 -9.25 -1.83
C ILE A 93 -1.59 -10.67 -2.35
N ASP A 94 -1.70 -10.88 -3.66
CA ASP A 94 -1.51 -12.19 -4.29
C ASP A 94 -0.09 -12.72 -4.05
N TYR A 95 0.91 -11.83 -4.09
CA TYR A 95 2.30 -12.19 -3.79
C TYR A 95 2.49 -12.57 -2.31
N ALA A 96 1.87 -11.84 -1.39
CA ALA A 96 1.97 -12.12 0.05
C ALA A 96 1.16 -13.34 0.50
N SER A 97 0.24 -13.83 -0.33
CA SER A 97 -0.61 -15.01 -0.05
C SER A 97 -0.01 -16.32 -0.57
N ARG A 98 1.12 -16.26 -1.28
CA ARG A 98 1.90 -17.41 -1.76
C ARG A 98 2.98 -17.79 -0.76
#